data_AF-A0A3B7LWG6-F1
#
_entry.id   AF-A0A3B7LWG6-F1
#
_cell.length_a   1.000
_cell.length_b   1.000
_cell.length_c   1.000
_cell.angle_alpha   90.00
_cell.angle_beta   90.00
_cell.angle_gamma   90.00
#
_symmetry.space_group_name_H-M   'P 1'
#
loop_
_entity.id
_entity.type
_entity.pdbx_description
1 polymer ?
#
loop_
_entity_poly.entity_id
_entity_poly.type
_entity_poly.pdbx_seq_one_letter_code
_entity_poly.pdbx_strand_id
1 'polypeptide(L)'
;MICPAQLIPAFTMFIATDGYKCVINKIVGEAVFTKANKPGLKIDRFGNMNEPAQKRYELFLKLWLKNGKAFVLRLQAQAIMLKVA
;
A
#
# COMPACT_ATOMS: atom_id res chain seq x y z
N MET A 1 -11.27 7.91 5.51
CA MET A 1 -10.72 8.05 4.15
C MET A 1 -10.85 6.74 3.40
N ILE A 2 -11.22 6.77 2.11
CA ILE A 2 -11.35 5.57 1.27
C ILE A 2 -10.29 5.62 0.18
N CYS A 3 -9.63 4.50 -0.08
CA CYS A 3 -8.71 4.33 -1.21
C CYS A 3 -9.51 3.88 -2.45
N PRO A 4 -9.58 4.66 -3.55
CA PRO A 4 -10.27 4.23 -4.76
C PRO A 4 -9.71 2.91 -5.28
N ALA A 5 -10.59 2.03 -5.78
CA ALA A 5 -10.22 0.68 -6.22
C ALA A 5 -9.05 0.67 -7.21
N GLN A 6 -8.99 1.63 -8.14
CA GLN A 6 -7.89 1.74 -9.10
C GLN A 6 -6.52 2.06 -8.47
N LEU A 7 -6.50 2.62 -7.25
CA LEU A 7 -5.28 3.01 -6.54
C LEU A 7 -4.82 1.96 -5.54
N ILE A 8 -5.68 0.99 -5.17
CA ILE A 8 -5.35 -0.08 -4.23
C ILE A 8 -4.06 -0.83 -4.62
N PRO A 9 -3.84 -1.23 -5.89
CA PRO A 9 -2.61 -1.92 -6.27
C PRO A 9 -1.35 -1.06 -6.08
N ALA A 10 -1.40 0.22 -6.45
CA ALA A 10 -0.26 1.13 -6.30
C ALA A 10 0.03 1.45 -4.83
N PHE A 11 -1.02 1.57 -4.01
CA PHE A 11 -0.89 1.83 -2.59
C PHE A 11 -0.37 0.62 -1.81
N THR A 12 -0.87 -0.58 -2.09
CA THR A 12 -0.40 -1.82 -1.46
C THR A 12 1.07 -2.10 -1.80
N MET A 13 1.46 -1.82 -3.04
CA MET A 13 2.85 -1.77 -3.49
C MET A 13 3.70 -0.78 -2.69
N PHE A 14 3.24 0.47 -2.54
CA PHE A 14 3.92 1.48 -1.73
C PHE A 14 4.15 1.01 -0.28
N ILE A 15 3.14 0.38 0.34
CA ILE A 15 3.28 -0.21 1.67
C ILE A 15 4.35 -1.31 1.68
N ALA A 16 4.33 -2.22 0.70
CA ALA A 16 5.30 -3.31 0.61
C ALA A 16 6.74 -2.80 0.40
N THR A 17 6.95 -1.76 -0.41
CA THR A 17 8.27 -1.14 -0.60
C THR A 17 8.82 -0.49 0.68
N ASP A 18 7.97 -0.14 1.63
CA ASP A 18 8.39 0.31 2.97
C ASP A 18 8.78 -0.86 3.90
N GLY A 19 8.83 -2.09 3.40
CA GLY A 19 9.24 -3.28 4.15
C GLY A 19 8.15 -3.91 5.02
N TYR A 20 6.87 -3.59 4.76
CA TYR A 20 5.76 -4.33 5.36
C TYR A 20 5.57 -5.68 4.67
N LYS A 21 5.31 -6.72 5.45
CA LYS A 21 4.87 -8.03 4.96
C LYS A 21 3.37 -8.01 4.75
N CYS A 22 2.91 -8.48 3.59
CA CYS A 22 1.50 -8.55 3.23
C CYS A 22 0.96 -9.98 3.39
N VAL A 23 -0.20 -10.12 4.03
CA VAL A 23 -0.99 -11.35 4.09
C VAL A 23 -2.41 -11.03 3.63
N ILE A 24 -2.97 -11.84 2.73
CA ILE A 24 -4.32 -11.66 2.22
C ILE A 24 -5.26 -12.63 2.97
N ASN A 25 -6.21 -12.08 3.72
CA ASN A 25 -7.34 -12.84 4.24
C ASN A 25 -8.38 -13.01 3.13
N LYS A 26 -8.36 -14.16 2.46
CA LYS A 26 -9.24 -14.46 1.32
C LYS A 26 -10.72 -14.60 1.70
N ILE A 27 -11.03 -14.96 2.96
CA ILE A 27 -12.42 -15.15 3.42
C ILE A 27 -13.12 -13.80 3.51
N VAL A 28 -12.43 -12.79 4.05
CA VAL A 28 -12.98 -11.45 4.27
C VAL A 28 -12.66 -10.49 3.11
N GLY A 29 -11.67 -10.82 2.27
CA GLY A 29 -11.20 -9.94 1.21
C GLY A 29 -10.41 -8.75 1.74
N GLU A 30 -9.59 -8.98 2.77
CA GLU A 30 -8.77 -7.97 3.44
C GLU A 30 -7.28 -8.26 3.24
N ALA A 31 -6.51 -7.24 2.85
CA ALA A 31 -5.06 -7.28 2.88
C ALA A 31 -4.55 -6.68 4.20
N VAL A 32 -3.75 -7.45 4.93
CA VAL A 32 -3.17 -7.08 6.22
C VAL A 32 -1.66 -6.95 6.05
N PHE A 33 -1.13 -5.80 6.45
CA PHE A 33 0.29 -5.47 6.38
C PHE A 33 0.88 -5.36 7.77
N THR A 34 2.00 -6.02 8.00
CA THR A 34 2.70 -6.03 9.30
C THR A 34 4.18 -5.70 9.15
N LYS A 35 4.72 -4.98 10.12
CA LYS A 35 6.14 -4.65 10.22
C LYS A 35 6.49 -4.51 11.70
N ALA A 36 7.66 -5.00 12.11
CA ALA A 36 8.10 -4.92 13.50
C ALA A 36 8.08 -3.46 14.01
N ASN A 37 7.56 -3.26 15.24
CA ASN A 37 7.45 -1.96 15.89
C ASN A 37 6.62 -0.91 15.12
N LYS A 38 5.73 -1.35 14.21
CA LYS A 38 4.80 -0.48 13.49
C LYS A 38 3.37 -0.99 13.62
N PRO A 39 2.37 -0.09 13.61
CA PRO A 39 0.97 -0.51 13.62
C PRO A 39 0.64 -1.33 12.37
N GLY A 40 -0.22 -2.32 12.52
CA GLY A 40 -0.73 -3.09 11.38
C GLY A 40 -1.60 -2.22 10.48
N LEU A 41 -1.45 -2.38 9.17
CA LEU A 41 -2.27 -1.68 8.18
C LEU A 41 -3.25 -2.66 7.58
N LYS A 42 -4.51 -2.24 7.43
CA LYS A 42 -5.57 -3.06 6.85
C LYS A 42 -6.25 -2.31 5.74
N ILE A 43 -6.48 -2.99 4.63
CA ILE A 43 -7.27 -2.48 3.51
C ILE A 43 -8.14 -3.59 2.95
N ASP A 44 -9.44 -3.35 2.88
CA ASP A 44 -10.37 -4.30 2.25
C ASP A 44 -10.45 -4.10 0.73
N ARG A 45 -11.15 -5.02 0.05
CA ARG A 45 -11.35 -4.96 -1.40
C ARG A 45 -12.12 -3.72 -1.89
N PHE A 46 -12.81 -3.01 -0.99
CA PHE A 46 -13.57 -1.80 -1.30
C PHE A 46 -12.76 -0.52 -1.00
N GLY A 47 -11.54 -0.67 -0.47
CA GLY A 47 -10.65 0.43 -0.13
C GLY A 47 -10.89 1.04 1.25
N ASN A 48 -11.70 0.40 2.10
CA ASN A 48 -11.83 0.79 3.50
C ASN A 48 -10.55 0.45 4.25
N MET A 49 -10.13 1.35 5.14
CA MET A 49 -8.84 1.29 5.79
C MET A 49 -8.97 1.57 7.29
N ASN A 50 -8.16 0.87 8.10
CA ASN A 50 -7.96 1.26 9.49
C ASN A 50 -7.19 2.60 9.60
N GLU A 51 -7.28 3.27 10.73
CA GLU A 51 -6.68 4.61 10.92
C GLU A 51 -5.17 4.68 10.56
N PRO A 52 -4.32 3.71 10.95
CA PRO A 52 -2.93 3.67 10.51
C PRO A 52 -2.76 3.60 8.98
N ALA A 53 -3.58 2.80 8.29
CA ALA A 53 -3.56 2.72 6.84
C ALA A 53 -4.00 4.03 6.18
N GLN A 54 -5.00 4.73 6.75
CA GLN A 54 -5.42 6.05 6.26
C GLN A 54 -4.30 7.08 6.34
N LYS A 55 -3.58 7.15 7.48
CA LYS A 55 -2.40 8.02 7.64
C LYS A 55 -1.31 7.71 6.63
N ARG A 56 -1.10 6.42 6.31
CA ARG A 56 -0.13 6.00 5.29
C ARG A 56 -0.59 6.34 3.88
N TYR A 57 -1.88 6.27 3.61
CA TYR A 57 -2.48 6.62 2.33
C TYR A 57 -2.39 8.13 2.06
N GLU A 58 -2.57 8.97 3.07
CA GLU A 58 -2.31 10.41 2.95
C GLU A 58 -0.88 10.73 2.51
N LEU A 59 0.10 10.04 3.09
CA LEU A 59 1.50 10.19 2.68
C LEU A 59 1.70 9.77 1.23
N PHE A 60 1.12 8.64 0.82
CA PHE A 60 1.14 8.19 -0.58
C PHE A 60 0.56 9.24 -1.53
N LEU A 61 -0.60 9.82 -1.22
CA LEU A 61 -1.22 10.86 -2.03
C LEU A 61 -0.38 12.13 -2.11
N LYS A 62 0.22 12.57 -0.99
CA LYS A 62 1.13 13.73 -0.98
C LYS A 62 2.35 13.49 -1.88
N LEU A 63 2.94 12.30 -1.80
CA LEU A 63 4.09 11.93 -2.64
C LEU A 63 3.70 11.83 -4.12
N TRP A 64 2.53 11.28 -4.42
CA TRP A 64 2.00 11.27 -5.78
C TRP A 64 1.82 12.70 -6.29
N LEU A 65 1.05 13.54 -5.59
CA LEU A 65 0.77 14.92 -6.04
C LEU A 65 2.07 15.71 -6.27
N LYS A 66 3.10 15.50 -5.44
CA LYS A 66 4.40 16.15 -5.59
C LYS A 66 5.22 15.65 -6.78
N ASN A 67 5.19 14.35 -7.08
CA ASN A 67 6.12 13.71 -8.03
C ASN A 67 5.46 13.19 -9.31
N GLY A 68 4.13 13.24 -9.38
CA GLY A 68 3.32 12.74 -10.48
C GLY A 68 3.54 11.25 -10.80
N LYS A 69 3.33 10.91 -12.07
CA LYS A 69 3.38 9.53 -12.61
C LYS A 69 4.74 8.84 -12.38
N ALA A 70 5.84 9.60 -12.33
CA ALA A 70 7.17 9.07 -12.09
C ALA A 70 7.35 8.40 -10.71
N PHE A 71 6.52 8.76 -9.73
CA PHE A 71 6.51 8.09 -8.43
C PHE A 71 5.97 6.65 -8.54
N VAL A 72 4.83 6.46 -9.20
CA VAL A 72 4.22 5.14 -9.38
C VAL A 72 5.13 4.21 -10.18
N LEU A 73 5.78 4.72 -11.24
CA LEU A 73 6.74 3.94 -12.04
C LEU A 73 7.94 3.45 -11.20
N ARG A 74 8.46 4.30 -10.31
CA ARG A 74 9.56 3.92 -9.39
C ARG A 74 9.13 2.82 -8.43
N LEU A 75 7.91 2.90 -7.88
CA LEU A 75 7.37 1.84 -7.02
C LEU A 75 7.26 0.52 -7.78
N GLN A 76 6.74 0.55 -9.01
CA GLN A 76 6.63 -0.63 -9.88
C GLN A 76 8.00 -1.25 -10.17
N ALA A 77 9.00 -0.44 -10.54
CA ALA A 77 10.36 -0.90 -10.79
C ALA A 77 10.98 -1.57 -9.54
N GLN A 78 10.80 -0.97 -8.36
CA GLN A 78 11.28 -1.55 -7.10
C GLN A 78 10.66 -2.91 -6.78
N ALA A 79 9.37 -3.11 -7.04
CA ALA A 79 8.76 -4.40 -6.79
C ALA A 79 9.17 -5.49 -7.80
N ILE A 80 9.51 -5.11 -9.03
CA ILE A 80 10.11 -6.05 -9.99
C ILE A 80 11.46 -6.52 -9.48
N MET A 81 12.32 -5.61 -9.01
CA MET A 81 13.62 -5.98 -8.42
C MET A 81 13.47 -6.91 -7.20
N LEU A 82 12.47 -6.67 -6.34
CA LEU A 82 12.18 -7.53 -5.19
C LEU A 82 11.66 -8.93 -5.55
N LYS A 83 11.16 -9.16 -6.78
CA LYS A 83 10.73 -10.48 -7.27
C LYS A 83 11.86 -11.30 -7.91
N VAL A 84 12.96 -10.65 -8.27
CA VAL A 84 14.10 -11.27 -8.96
C VAL A 84 15.22 -11.67 -7.97
N ALA A 85 15.06 -11.31 -6.70
CA ALA A 85 15.98 -11.65 -5.61
C ALA A 85 15.57 -12.94 -4.88
#